data_AF-A0A837D7U3-F1
#
_entry.id   AF-A0A837D7U3-F1
#
_cell.length_a   1.000
_cell.length_b   1.000
_cell.length_c   1.000
_cell.angle_alpha   90.00
_cell.angle_beta   90.00
_cell.angle_gamma   90.00
#
_symmetry.space_group_name_H-M   'P 1'
#
loop_
_entity.id
_entity.type
_entity.pdbx_description
1 polymer ?
#
loop_
_entity_poly.entity_id
_entity_poly.type
_entity_poly.pdbx_seq_one_letter_code
_entity_poly.pdbx_strand_id
1 'polypeptide(L)'
;MTWLWLTLAGLVLVAGALVPVLPRRERRSDAAETRARSAYLLLGHHVDPPPPAPEGDAETEALFRRAIERWHSAGGVLAEATTREEFALAQRIAEEGLDTVAEAHARLGLPPPAR
;
A
#
# COMPACT_ATOMS: atom_id res chain seq x y z
N MET A 1 -8.65 -41.33 38.76
CA MET A 1 -9.45 -40.42 37.90
C MET A 1 -8.92 -38.99 37.86
N THR A 2 -8.31 -38.45 38.93
CA THR A 2 -7.69 -37.10 38.96
C THR A 2 -6.48 -36.91 38.05
N TRP A 3 -5.71 -37.97 37.82
CA TRP A 3 -4.50 -37.94 36.98
C TRP A 3 -4.78 -37.58 35.50
N LEU A 4 -5.95 -37.99 35.00
CA LEU A 4 -6.42 -37.73 33.64
C LEU A 4 -6.79 -36.25 33.45
N TRP A 5 -7.26 -35.58 34.51
CA TRP A 5 -7.57 -34.15 34.50
C TRP A 5 -6.31 -33.30 34.56
N LEU A 6 -5.28 -33.74 35.29
CA LEU A 6 -3.99 -33.05 35.38
C LEU A 6 -3.23 -33.07 34.05
N THR A 7 -3.25 -34.20 33.33
CA THR A 7 -2.62 -34.31 32.01
C THR A 7 -3.37 -33.47 30.97
N LEU A 8 -4.70 -33.46 31.01
CA LEU A 8 -5.53 -32.63 30.12
C LEU A 8 -5.30 -31.12 30.38
N ALA A 9 -5.28 -30.70 31.64
CA ALA A 9 -5.01 -29.31 32.02
C ALA A 9 -3.60 -28.86 31.63
N GLY A 10 -2.60 -29.71 31.81
CA GLY A 10 -1.24 -29.45 31.35
C GLY A 10 -1.14 -29.32 29.84
N LEU A 11 -1.83 -30.18 29.08
CA LEU A 11 -1.85 -30.12 27.62
C LEU A 11 -2.50 -28.83 27.10
N VAL A 12 -3.61 -28.40 27.71
CA VAL A 12 -4.32 -27.17 27.35
C VAL A 12 -3.47 -25.93 27.64
N LEU A 13 -2.74 -25.91 28.76
CA LEU A 13 -1.82 -24.82 29.10
C LEU A 13 -0.63 -24.74 28.14
N VAL A 14 -0.03 -25.87 27.78
CA VAL A 14 1.08 -25.93 26.81
C VAL A 14 0.61 -25.52 25.42
N ALA A 15 -0.58 -25.99 25.00
CA ALA A 15 -1.19 -25.59 23.74
C ALA A 15 -1.51 -24.08 23.72
N GLY A 16 -2.10 -23.54 24.79
CA GLY A 16 -2.41 -22.12 24.93
C GLY A 16 -1.18 -21.21 24.95
N ALA A 17 -0.06 -21.69 25.50
CA ALA A 17 1.22 -20.97 25.51
C ALA A 17 1.93 -20.95 24.15
N LEU A 18 1.61 -21.87 23.23
CA LEU A 18 2.16 -21.92 21.87
C LEU A 18 1.37 -21.07 20.85
N VAL A 19 0.12 -20.72 21.14
CA VAL A 19 -0.72 -19.84 20.29
C VAL A 19 -0.09 -18.47 19.99
N PRO A 20 0.52 -17.73 20.94
CA PRO A 20 1.06 -16.40 20.65
C PRO A 20 2.32 -16.38 19.76
N VAL A 21 2.85 -17.53 19.35
CA VAL A 21 4.13 -17.65 18.62
C VAL A 21 3.97 -17.88 17.11
N LEU A 22 2.74 -18.16 16.63
CA LEU A 22 2.41 -18.32 15.20
C LEU A 22 1.65 -17.09 14.65
N PRO A 23 1.88 -16.69 13.38
CA PRO A 23 3.13 -16.19 12.81
C PRO A 23 3.00 -14.67 12.53
N ARG A 24 3.96 -13.86 12.99
CA ARG A 24 4.09 -12.43 12.62
C ARG A 24 4.19 -12.17 11.09
N ARG A 25 4.34 -13.23 10.29
CA ARG A 25 4.56 -13.17 8.85
C ARG A 25 3.30 -12.79 8.06
N GLU A 26 2.15 -13.35 8.42
CA GLU A 26 0.85 -13.06 7.75
C GLU A 26 0.44 -11.62 7.99
N ARG A 27 0.42 -11.16 9.25
CA ARG A 27 0.09 -9.76 9.60
C ARG A 27 0.95 -8.72 8.89
N ARG A 28 2.20 -9.07 8.59
CA ARG A 28 3.15 -8.18 7.90
C ARG A 28 2.90 -8.13 6.39
N SER A 29 2.36 -9.20 5.82
CA SER A 29 1.85 -9.20 4.44
C SER A 29 0.60 -8.32 4.35
N ASP A 30 -0.37 -8.50 5.24
CA ASP A 30 -1.61 -7.71 5.28
C ASP A 30 -1.34 -6.21 5.41
N ALA A 31 -0.37 -5.83 6.25
CA ALA A 31 0.04 -4.45 6.43
C ALA A 31 0.77 -3.88 5.19
N ALA A 32 1.46 -4.71 4.40
CA ALA A 32 2.07 -4.28 3.15
C ALA A 32 1.00 -4.09 2.06
N GLU A 33 0.07 -5.04 1.95
CA GLU A 33 -1.08 -4.97 1.05
C GLU A 33 -1.95 -3.74 1.31
N THR A 34 -2.27 -3.48 2.58
CA THR A 34 -3.08 -2.31 2.97
C THR A 34 -2.39 -1.01 2.58
N ARG A 35 -1.08 -0.87 2.86
CA ARG A 35 -0.31 0.32 2.47
C ARG A 35 -0.25 0.49 0.95
N ALA A 36 0.00 -0.60 0.21
CA ALA A 36 0.04 -0.58 -1.25
C ALA A 36 -1.30 -0.14 -1.86
N ARG A 37 -2.41 -0.72 -1.39
CA ARG A 37 -3.77 -0.31 -1.82
C ARG A 37 -4.07 1.15 -1.46
N SER A 38 -3.72 1.58 -0.25
CA SER A 38 -3.95 2.96 0.18
C SER A 38 -3.20 3.96 -0.70
N ALA A 39 -1.93 3.70 -1.00
CA ALA A 39 -1.11 4.56 -1.86
C ALA A 39 -1.64 4.56 -3.31
N TYR A 40 -2.02 3.40 -3.84
CA TYR A 40 -2.62 3.28 -5.17
C TYR A 40 -3.93 4.07 -5.31
N LEU A 41 -4.84 3.95 -4.32
CA LEU A 41 -6.11 4.66 -4.33
C LEU A 41 -5.93 6.18 -4.17
N LEU A 42 -5.01 6.59 -3.30
CA LEU A 42 -4.65 8.00 -3.13
C LEU A 42 -4.06 8.58 -4.41
N LEU A 43 -3.17 7.86 -5.09
CA LEU A 43 -2.63 8.30 -6.38
C LEU A 43 -3.76 8.43 -7.42
N GLY A 44 -4.64 7.43 -7.51
CA GLY A 44 -5.82 7.43 -8.37
C GLY A 44 -6.69 8.68 -8.17
N HIS A 45 -6.92 9.08 -6.92
CA HIS A 45 -7.68 10.27 -6.58
C HIS A 45 -7.14 11.57 -7.21
N HIS A 46 -5.83 11.66 -7.42
CA HIS A 46 -5.18 12.85 -7.96
C HIS A 46 -5.00 12.82 -9.49
N VAL A 47 -5.10 11.65 -10.12
CA VAL A 47 -4.75 11.47 -11.54
C VAL A 47 -5.93 11.09 -12.42
N ASP A 48 -7.09 10.75 -11.86
CA ASP A 48 -8.29 10.39 -12.62
C ASP A 48 -9.58 11.05 -12.06
N PRO A 49 -10.02 12.20 -12.61
CA PRO A 49 -9.31 13.02 -13.60
C PRO A 49 -8.24 13.93 -12.96
N PRO A 50 -7.15 14.26 -13.67
CA PRO A 50 -6.16 15.19 -13.17
C PRO A 50 -6.73 16.63 -13.12
N PRO A 51 -6.24 17.49 -12.22
CA PRO A 51 -6.52 18.92 -12.24
C PRO A 51 -6.18 19.55 -13.60
N PRO A 52 -6.94 20.56 -14.06
CA PRO A 52 -6.65 21.25 -15.31
C PRO A 52 -5.32 22.00 -15.20
N ALA A 53 -4.40 21.73 -16.13
CA ALA A 53 -3.19 22.51 -16.30
C ALA A 53 -3.51 23.82 -17.05
N PRO A 54 -2.85 24.95 -16.72
CA PRO A 54 -2.92 26.17 -17.51
C PRO A 54 -2.54 25.91 -18.97
N GLU A 55 -3.21 26.61 -19.89
CA GLU A 55 -2.95 26.46 -21.32
C GLU A 55 -1.47 26.77 -21.64
N GLY A 56 -0.79 25.81 -22.27
CA GLY A 56 0.63 25.92 -22.64
C GLY A 56 1.63 25.45 -21.59
N ASP A 57 1.19 25.00 -20.40
CA ASP A 57 2.07 24.41 -19.38
C ASP A 57 2.34 22.91 -19.64
N ALA A 58 3.07 22.65 -20.73
CA ALA A 58 3.41 21.30 -21.17
C ALA A 58 4.18 20.47 -20.12
N GLU A 59 4.88 21.14 -19.21
CA GLU A 59 5.63 20.48 -18.14
C GLU A 59 4.70 19.92 -17.06
N THR A 60 3.71 20.70 -16.62
CA THR A 60 2.68 20.21 -15.68
C THR A 60 1.86 19.06 -16.28
N GLU A 61 1.50 19.16 -17.56
CA GLU A 61 0.84 18.05 -18.28
C GLU A 61 1.72 16.79 -18.34
N ALA A 62 3.02 16.94 -18.58
CA ALA A 62 3.95 15.81 -18.61
C ALA A 62 4.10 15.15 -17.23
N LEU A 63 4.10 15.93 -16.15
CA LEU A 63 4.12 15.41 -14.78
C LEU A 63 2.86 14.58 -14.49
N PHE A 64 1.66 15.09 -14.79
CA PHE A 64 0.43 14.31 -14.61
C PHE A 64 0.40 13.05 -15.49
N ARG A 65 0.89 13.12 -16.73
CA ARG A 65 1.01 11.93 -17.59
C ARG A 65 1.91 10.87 -16.97
N ARG A 66 3.07 11.26 -16.45
CA ARG A 66 3.98 10.34 -15.74
C ARG A 66 3.34 9.78 -14.47
N ALA A 67 2.57 10.58 -13.72
CA ALA A 67 1.84 10.10 -12.55
C ALA A 67 0.76 9.07 -12.93
N ILE A 68 0.03 9.28 -14.04
CA ILE A 68 -0.93 8.32 -14.60
C ILE A 68 -0.24 7.02 -15.01
N GLU A 69 0.93 7.09 -15.67
CA GLU A 69 1.72 5.91 -16.02
C GLU A 69 2.13 5.10 -14.77
N ARG A 70 2.54 5.80 -13.69
CA ARG A 70 2.85 5.17 -12.41
C ARG A 70 1.62 4.55 -11.77
N TRP A 71 0.45 5.20 -11.86
CA TRP A 71 -0.80 4.65 -11.36
C TRP A 71 -1.17 3.34 -12.07
N HIS A 72 -1.14 3.31 -13.40
CA HIS A 72 -1.37 2.07 -14.15
C HIS A 72 -0.34 0.98 -13.84
N SER A 73 0.94 1.35 -13.72
CA SER A 73 2.01 0.40 -13.39
C SER A 73 1.82 -0.19 -11.99
N ALA A 74 1.53 0.64 -10.99
CA ALA A 74 1.23 0.21 -9.63
C ALA A 74 -0.01 -0.69 -9.59
N GLY A 75 -1.08 -0.33 -10.31
CA GLY A 75 -2.29 -1.14 -10.43
C GLY A 75 -2.02 -2.51 -11.04
N GLY A 76 -1.19 -2.58 -12.09
CA GLY A 76 -0.77 -3.83 -12.71
C GLY A 76 0.01 -4.73 -11.76
N VAL A 77 1.00 -4.19 -11.03
CA VAL A 77 1.75 -4.96 -10.01
C VAL A 77 0.82 -5.41 -8.88
N LEU A 78 -0.07 -4.52 -8.42
CA LEU A 78 -0.99 -4.79 -7.32
C LEU A 78 -2.01 -5.88 -7.66
N ALA A 79 -2.45 -5.97 -8.92
CA ALA A 79 -3.40 -6.98 -9.38
C ALA A 79 -2.85 -8.41 -9.29
N GLU A 80 -1.54 -8.57 -9.51
CA GLU A 80 -0.86 -9.88 -9.49
C GLU A 80 -0.12 -10.16 -8.16
N ALA A 81 -0.06 -9.17 -7.26
CA ALA A 81 0.71 -9.27 -6.02
C ALA A 81 0.12 -10.34 -5.08
N THR A 82 0.97 -11.28 -4.68
CA THR A 82 0.65 -12.33 -3.69
C THR A 82 1.64 -12.33 -2.52
N THR A 83 2.75 -11.62 -2.65
CA THR A 83 3.83 -11.56 -1.67
C THR A 83 4.01 -10.15 -1.11
N ARG A 84 4.61 -10.08 0.07
CA ARG A 84 4.94 -8.81 0.73
C ARG A 84 5.84 -7.92 -0.12
N GLU A 85 6.81 -8.51 -0.82
CA GLU A 85 7.76 -7.80 -1.66
C GLU A 85 7.09 -7.18 -2.90
N GLU A 86 6.11 -7.88 -3.49
CA GLU A 86 5.29 -7.36 -4.58
C GLU A 86 4.38 -6.23 -4.12
N PHE A 87 3.72 -6.36 -2.96
CA PHE A 87 2.96 -5.25 -2.38
C PHE A 87 3.85 -4.05 -2.08
N ALA A 88 5.05 -4.26 -1.54
CA ALA A 88 6.01 -3.19 -1.31
C ALA A 88 6.48 -2.54 -2.62
N LEU A 89 6.60 -3.31 -3.71
CA LEU A 89 6.90 -2.77 -5.03
C LEU A 89 5.75 -1.89 -5.55
N ALA A 90 4.51 -2.38 -5.51
CA ALA A 90 3.33 -1.60 -5.91
C ALA A 90 3.22 -0.30 -5.10
N GLN A 91 3.45 -0.37 -3.78
CA GLN A 91 3.48 0.80 -2.91
C GLN A 91 4.53 1.82 -3.38
N ARG A 92 5.78 1.40 -3.63
CA ARG A 92 6.84 2.32 -4.08
C ARG A 92 6.49 2.99 -5.40
N ILE A 93 5.96 2.25 -6.37
CA ILE A 93 5.56 2.80 -7.66
C ILE A 93 4.45 3.86 -7.48
N ALA A 94 3.47 3.59 -6.61
CA ALA A 94 2.43 4.55 -6.30
C ALA A 94 2.98 5.81 -5.58
N GLU A 95 3.91 5.63 -4.63
CA GLU A 95 4.58 6.74 -3.94
C GLU A 95 5.41 7.62 -4.88
N GLU A 96 6.14 7.03 -5.84
CA GLU A 96 6.84 7.78 -6.90
C GLU A 96 5.86 8.59 -7.79
N GLY A 97 4.67 8.04 -8.05
CA GLY A 97 3.59 8.76 -8.69
C GLY A 97 3.11 9.95 -7.85
N LEU A 98 2.95 9.76 -6.53
CA LEU A 98 2.56 10.83 -5.60
C LEU A 98 3.62 11.91 -5.45
N ASP A 99 4.90 11.58 -5.54
CA ASP A 99 5.99 12.56 -5.63
C ASP A 99 5.86 13.41 -6.90
N THR A 100 5.54 12.78 -8.04
CA THR A 100 5.30 13.48 -9.31
C THR A 100 4.06 14.40 -9.25
N VAL A 101 2.99 13.94 -8.60
CA VAL A 101 1.79 14.76 -8.34
C VAL A 101 2.13 15.94 -7.44
N ALA A 102 2.94 15.74 -6.40
CA ALA A 102 3.35 16.82 -5.51
C ALA A 102 4.13 17.92 -6.26
N GLU A 103 4.99 17.53 -7.21
CA GLU A 103 5.71 18.46 -8.08
C GLU A 103 4.75 19.24 -8.99
N ALA A 104 3.78 18.56 -9.62
CA ALA A 104 2.75 19.21 -10.43
C ALA A 104 1.90 20.17 -9.60
N HIS A 105 1.47 19.75 -8.41
CA HIS A 105 0.71 20.59 -7.48
C HIS A 105 1.48 21.83 -7.04
N ALA A 106 2.78 21.70 -6.76
CA ALA A 106 3.62 22.84 -6.41
C ALA A 106 3.67 23.89 -7.53
N ARG A 107 3.73 23.47 -8.80
CA ARG A 107 3.66 24.36 -9.96
C ARG A 107 2.31 25.05 -10.11
N LEU A 108 1.23 24.35 -9.77
CA LEU A 108 -0.13 24.86 -9.80
C LEU A 108 -0.53 25.67 -8.55
N GLY A 109 0.34 25.75 -7.53
CA GLY A 109 0.01 26.37 -6.24
C GLY A 109 -1.05 25.60 -5.43
N LEU A 110 -1.19 24.30 -5.69
CA LEU A 110 -2.09 23.40 -4.98
C LEU A 110 -1.41 22.75 -3.77
N PRO A 111 -2.15 22.34 -2.74
CA PRO A 111 -1.59 21.60 -1.61
C PRO A 111 -1.04 20.24 -2.07
N PRO A 112 0.07 19.75 -1.49
CA PRO A 112 0.60 18.44 -1.82
C PRO A 112 -0.36 17.32 -1.38
N PRO A 113 -0.28 16.12 -1.99
CA PRO A 113 -1.06 14.96 -1.57
C PRO A 113 -0.76 14.58 -0.11
N ALA A 114 -1.80 14.20 0.63
CA ALA A 114 -1.68 13.75 2.03
C ALA A 114 -0.94 12.41 2.10
N ARG A 115 0.00 12.23 3.04
CA ARG A 115 0.78 10.99 3.21
C ARG A 115 0.56 10.37 4.58
#